data_AF-K1RH03-F1
#
_entry.id   AF-K1RH03-F1
#
_cell.length_a   1.000
_cell.length_b   1.000
_cell.length_c   1.000
_cell.angle_alpha   90.00
_cell.angle_beta   90.00
_cell.angle_gamma   90.00
#
_symmetry.space_group_name_H-M   'P 1'
#
loop_
_entity.id
_entity.type
_entity.pdbx_description
1 polymer ?
#
loop_
_entity_poly.entity_id
_entity_poly.type
_entity_poly.pdbx_seq_one_letter_code
_entity_poly.pdbx_strand_id
1 'polypeptide(L)' 'MEYVFSDRISALQPSAIREILKATADPAIIPFAAGNPDVAAFPVDDVRRISAKIFENEPITALQYGVTEGYE' A
#
# COMPACT_ATOMS: atom_id res chain seq x y z
N MET A 1 -21.84 26.06 4.57
CA MET A 1 -22.59 24.81 4.33
C MET A 1 -22.36 23.97 5.58
N GLU A 2 -23.44 23.57 6.26
CA GLU A 2 -23.33 22.77 7.49
C GLU A 2 -23.38 21.29 7.10
N TYR A 3 -22.31 20.56 7.38
CA TYR A 3 -22.18 19.15 7.00
C TYR A 3 -22.56 18.27 8.18
N VAL A 4 -23.57 17.42 8.00
CA VAL A 4 -23.98 16.43 8.99
C VAL A 4 -23.22 15.13 8.71
N PHE A 5 -22.40 14.71 9.68
CA PHE A 5 -21.66 13.46 9.62
C PHE A 5 -22.31 12.42 10.55
N SER A 6 -22.11 11.13 10.27
CA SER A 6 -22.57 10.06 11.15
C SER A 6 -21.75 10.02 12.45
N ASP A 7 -22.38 9.62 13.55
CA ASP A 7 -21.72 9.52 14.87
C ASP A 7 -20.50 8.60 14.86
N ARG A 8 -20.46 7.58 13.98
CA ARG A 8 -19.31 6.67 13.83
C ARG A 8 -18.03 7.40 13.39
N ILE A 9 -18.16 8.54 12.71
CA ILE A 9 -17.01 9.33 12.24
C ILE A 9 -16.40 10.14 13.39
N SER A 10 -17.13 10.39 14.47
CA SER A 10 -16.63 11.21 15.60
C SER A 10 -15.36 10.65 16.25
N ALA A 11 -15.16 9.33 16.20
CA ALA A 11 -14.00 8.65 16.78
C ALA A 11 -12.82 8.49 15.82
N LEU A 12 -12.94 8.86 14.54
CA LEU A 12 -11.84 8.76 13.59
C LEU A 12 -10.74 9.76 13.96
N GLN A 13 -9.54 9.25 14.22
CA GLN A 13 -8.36 10.06 14.50
C GLN A 13 -7.33 9.93 13.38
N PRO A 14 -6.60 11.00 13.05
CA PRO A 14 -5.45 10.92 12.15
C PRO A 14 -4.38 9.96 12.69
N SER A 15 -3.75 9.20 11.81
CA SER A 15 -2.60 8.38 12.19
C SER A 15 -1.36 9.26 12.31
N ALA A 16 -0.82 9.41 13.53
CA ALA A 16 0.42 10.13 13.78
C ALA A 16 1.60 9.58 12.96
N ILE A 17 1.63 8.25 12.72
CA ILE A 17 2.64 7.58 11.89
C ILE A 17 2.60 8.08 10.44
N ARG A 18 1.39 8.33 9.88
CA ARG A 18 1.27 8.86 8.51
C ARG A 18 1.84 10.28 8.41
N GLU A 19 1.65 11.12 9.42
CA GLU A 19 2.24 12.47 9.43
C GLU A 19 3.77 12.43 9.58
N ILE A 20 4.29 11.52 10.40
CA ILE A 20 5.73 11.28 10.51
C ILE A 20 6.31 10.84 9.15
N LEU A 21 5.68 9.87 8.48
CA LEU A 21 6.11 9.39 7.16
C LEU A 21 6.13 10.50 6.11
N LYS A 22 5.16 11.44 6.11
CA LYS A 22 5.20 12.60 5.21
C LYS A 22 6.44 13.45 5.43
N ALA A 23 6.84 13.68 6.68
CA ALA A 23 8.06 14.42 6.98
C ALA A 23 9.32 13.70 6.49
N THR A 24 9.34 12.36 6.46
CA THR A 24 10.50 11.60 5.96
C THR A 24 10.78 11.76 4.46
N ALA A 25 9.86 12.39 3.70
CA ALA A 25 10.09 12.74 2.30
C ALA A 25 10.98 13.99 2.12
N ASP A 26 11.22 14.76 3.18
CA ASP A 26 12.15 15.89 3.15
C ASP A 26 13.61 15.39 3.11
N PRO A 27 14.41 15.71 2.07
CA PRO A 27 15.80 15.29 1.96
C PRO A 27 16.72 15.79 3.09
N ALA A 28 16.32 16.82 3.84
CA ALA A 28 17.06 17.33 4.99
C ALA A 28 16.90 16.47 6.26
N ILE A 29 15.96 15.51 6.25
CA ILE A 29 15.63 14.65 7.39
C ILE A 29 16.29 13.27 7.22
N ILE A 30 16.88 12.75 8.29
CA ILE A 30 17.34 11.35 8.38
C ILE A 30 16.27 10.55 9.14
N PRO A 31 15.48 9.71 8.46
CA PRO A 31 14.29 9.12 9.06
C PRO A 31 14.60 7.78 9.75
N PHE A 32 14.79 7.80 11.07
CA PHE A 32 14.87 6.57 11.88
C PHE A 32 13.48 5.96 12.22
N ALA A 33 12.41 6.69 11.89
CA ALA A 33 11.04 6.27 12.13
C ALA A 33 10.38 5.58 10.93
N ALA A 34 11.04 5.59 9.75
CA ALA A 34 10.50 4.97 8.56
C ALA A 34 10.64 3.44 8.64
N GLY A 35 9.53 2.73 8.83
CA GLY A 35 9.47 1.26 8.82
C GLY A 35 9.44 0.65 7.41
N ASN A 36 9.84 1.40 6.37
CA ASN A 36 9.84 0.90 5.00
C ASN A 36 11.11 0.05 4.76
N PRO A 37 11.01 -1.11 4.10
CA PRO A 37 12.19 -1.89 3.72
C PRO A 37 13.15 -1.07 2.83
N ASP A 38 14.42 -1.46 2.85
CA ASP A 38 15.43 -0.89 1.95
C ASP A 38 15.01 -1.07 0.48
N VAL A 39 15.11 0.00 -0.30
CA VAL A 39 14.80 0.01 -1.73
C VAL A 39 15.63 -1.00 -2.52
N ALA A 40 16.87 -1.24 -2.10
CA ALA A 40 17.77 -2.20 -2.73
C ALA A 40 17.37 -3.67 -2.47
N ALA A 41 16.54 -3.92 -1.45
CA ALA A 41 16.07 -5.25 -1.12
C ALA A 41 14.86 -5.70 -1.96
N PHE A 42 14.25 -4.80 -2.74
CA PHE A 42 13.10 -5.16 -3.58
C PHE A 42 13.55 -5.98 -4.81
N PRO A 43 13.02 -7.19 -5.02
CA PRO A 43 13.41 -8.06 -6.13
C PRO A 43 12.67 -7.69 -7.42
N VAL A 44 12.94 -6.49 -7.95
CA VAL A 44 12.21 -5.88 -9.07
C VAL A 44 12.17 -6.78 -10.30
N ASP A 45 13.28 -7.44 -10.63
CA ASP A 45 13.38 -8.28 -11.82
C ASP A 45 12.57 -9.58 -11.69
N ASP A 46 12.54 -10.18 -10.50
CA ASP A 46 11.73 -11.37 -10.24
C ASP A 46 10.25 -11.04 -10.26
N VAL A 47 9.83 -9.93 -9.63
CA VAL A 47 8.44 -9.47 -9.68
C VAL A 47 8.00 -9.28 -11.12
N ARG A 48 8.81 -8.60 -11.95
CA ARG A 48 8.51 -8.39 -13.36
C ARG A 48 8.33 -9.71 -14.12
N ARG A 49 9.28 -10.63 -13.97
CA ARG A 49 9.27 -11.93 -14.65
C ARG A 49 8.07 -12.79 -14.24
N ILE A 50 7.76 -12.84 -12.95
CA ILE A 50 6.65 -13.64 -12.41
C ILE A 50 5.31 -13.05 -12.84
N SER A 51 5.13 -11.73 -12.74
CA SER A 51 3.90 -11.07 -13.21
C SER A 51 3.64 -11.31 -14.70
N ALA A 52 4.68 -11.21 -15.53
CA ALA A 52 4.54 -11.52 -16.97
C ALA A 52 4.06 -12.97 -17.19
N LYS A 53 4.63 -13.93 -16.45
CA LYS A 53 4.22 -15.34 -16.52
C LYS A 53 2.77 -15.55 -16.09
N ILE A 54 2.31 -14.86 -15.03
CA ILE A 54 0.92 -14.95 -14.58
C ILE A 54 -0.03 -14.44 -15.67
N PHE A 55 0.28 -13.29 -16.29
CA PHE A 55 -0.57 -12.75 -17.35
C PHE A 55 -0.53 -13.56 -18.65
N GLU A 56 0.54 -14.30 -18.91
CA GLU A 56 0.60 -15.21 -20.06
C GLU A 56 -0.24 -16.47 -19.84
N ASN A 57 -0.19 -17.05 -18.63
CA ASN A 57 -0.76 -18.38 -18.37
C ASN A 57 -2.15 -18.34 -17.72
N GLU A 58 -2.42 -17.37 -16.85
CA GLU A 58 -3.65 -17.25 -16.05
C GLU A 58 -4.24 -15.82 -16.06
N PRO A 59 -4.38 -15.15 -17.23
CA PRO A 59 -4.77 -13.75 -17.30
C PRO A 59 -6.16 -13.46 -16.72
N ILE A 60 -7.13 -14.37 -16.94
CA ILE A 60 -8.50 -14.15 -16.48
C ILE A 60 -8.60 -14.29 -14.97
N THR A 61 -7.99 -15.31 -14.38
CA THR A 61 -7.95 -15.49 -12.92
C THR A 61 -7.28 -14.31 -12.22
N ALA A 62 -6.21 -13.76 -12.80
CA ALA A 62 -5.50 -12.61 -12.24
C ALA A 62 -6.28 -11.28 -12.31
N LEU A 63 -7.21 -11.14 -13.27
CA LEU A 63 -7.90 -9.87 -13.55
C LEU A 63 -9.38 -9.89 -13.16
N GLN A 64 -9.98 -11.06 -12.94
CA GLN A 64 -11.38 -11.21 -12.58
C GLN A 64 -11.58 -11.13 -11.06
N TYR A 65 -12.81 -10.83 -10.65
CA TYR A 65 -13.22 -10.98 -9.26
C TYR A 65 -12.91 -12.38 -8.72
N GLY A 66 -12.30 -12.41 -7.54
CA GLY A 66 -12.08 -13.62 -6.75
C GLY A 66 -13.02 -13.70 -5.55
N VAL A 67 -12.86 -14.77 -4.77
CA VAL A 67 -13.51 -14.91 -3.47
C VAL A 67 -12.89 -13.96 -2.43
N THR A 68 -13.59 -13.72 -1.32
CA THR A 68 -13.14 -12.73 -0.32
C THR A 68 -11.89 -13.19 0.43
N GLU A 69 -11.70 -14.50 0.54
CA GLU A 69 -10.63 -15.17 1.26
C GLU A 69 -9.26 -15.01 0.60
N GLY A 70 -9.22 -14.76 -0.71
CA GLY A 70 -7.98 -14.57 -1.49
C GLY A 70 -7.83 -15.55 -2.64
N TYR A 71 -6.62 -15.60 -3.20
CA TYR A 71 -6.23 -16.53 -4.27
C TYR A 71 -6.02 -17.94 -3.69
N GLU A 72 -6.60 -18.96 -4.31
CA GLU A 72 -6.36 -20.39 -4.02
C GLU A 72 -5.19 -20.94 -4.85
#